data_AF-A0A8C8Y766-F1
#
_entry.id   AF-A0A8C8Y766-F1
#
_cell.length_a   1.000
_cell.length_b   1.000
_cell.length_c   1.000
_cell.angle_alpha   90.00
_cell.angle_beta   90.00
_cell.angle_gamma   90.00
#
_symmetry.space_group_name_H-M   'P 1'
#
loop_
_entity.id
_entity.type
_entity.pdbx_description
1 polymer ?
#
loop_
_entity_poly.entity_id
_entity_poly.type
_entity_poly.pdbx_seq_one_letter_code
_entity_poly.pdbx_strand_id
1 'polypeptide(L)'
;MAKTEALPKLREDFRMQNKSVFILGASGETGRVLLKEILEQNLFSKITLIGRRKLTFDEEAYKNVNQEVVDFEKLDDYASAFQGHDVGFCCLGTTRKKAGAGEVEARVEELQFERYSVFRPGVLLCDRQESRPSEWLVRKFFGSLPESWAHGYSVPVATVVRAMLNNAVNPSGKKKELLDNNAIHDLGKADDSLKP
;
A
#
# COMPACT_ATOMS: atom_id res chain seq x y z
N MET A 1 12.00 -13.89 -19.05
CA MET A 1 11.64 -15.16 -18.39
C MET A 1 12.46 -15.47 -17.11
N ALA A 2 13.24 -14.52 -16.55
CA ALA A 2 14.07 -14.76 -15.35
C ALA A 2 13.57 -14.09 -14.05
N LYS A 3 12.43 -13.38 -14.05
CA LYS A 3 11.94 -12.60 -12.90
C LYS A 3 11.00 -13.38 -11.97
N THR A 4 10.35 -14.44 -12.46
CA THR A 4 9.21 -15.08 -11.77
C THR A 4 9.64 -16.10 -10.70
N GLU A 5 10.78 -16.78 -10.87
CA GLU A 5 11.32 -17.71 -9.86
C GLU A 5 11.99 -16.99 -8.67
N ALA A 6 12.28 -15.69 -8.77
CA ALA A 6 13.00 -14.94 -7.74
C ALA A 6 12.09 -14.49 -6.57
N LEU A 7 10.80 -14.23 -6.80
CA LEU A 7 9.94 -13.58 -5.81
C LEU A 7 9.65 -14.44 -4.55
N PRO A 8 9.36 -15.76 -4.66
CA PRO A 8 9.19 -16.60 -3.48
C PRO A 8 10.45 -16.60 -2.60
N LYS A 9 11.63 -16.68 -3.21
CA LYS A 9 12.90 -16.65 -2.50
C LYS A 9 13.13 -15.32 -1.79
N LEU A 10 12.86 -14.19 -2.46
CA LEU A 10 12.92 -12.86 -1.84
C LEU A 10 11.98 -12.74 -0.63
N ARG A 11 10.76 -13.28 -0.72
CA ARG A 11 9.81 -13.28 0.40
C ARG A 11 10.31 -14.13 1.56
N GLU A 12 10.86 -15.31 1.32
CA GLU A 12 11.49 -16.13 2.36
C GLU A 12 12.65 -15.39 3.03
N ASP A 13 13.56 -14.84 2.25
CA ASP A 13 14.72 -14.10 2.77
C ASP A 13 14.29 -12.86 3.56
N PHE A 14 13.19 -12.21 3.15
CA PHE A 14 12.59 -11.09 3.89
C PHE A 14 12.00 -11.54 5.23
N ARG A 15 11.28 -12.66 5.28
CA ARG A 15 10.72 -13.21 6.54
C ARG A 15 11.82 -13.53 7.54
N MET A 16 12.94 -14.08 7.08
CA MET A 16 14.09 -14.42 7.94
C MET A 16 14.74 -13.19 8.59
N GLN A 17 14.49 -11.99 8.09
CA GLN A 17 14.98 -10.75 8.69
C GLN A 17 14.12 -10.27 9.86
N ASN A 18 12.98 -10.94 10.15
CA ASN A 18 12.07 -10.63 11.26
C ASN A 18 11.66 -9.16 11.34
N LYS A 19 11.43 -8.54 10.18
CA LYS A 19 11.07 -7.12 10.08
C LYS A 19 9.72 -6.81 10.70
N SER A 20 9.62 -5.62 11.28
CA SER A 20 8.40 -5.05 11.84
C SER A 20 7.82 -3.94 10.95
N VAL A 21 6.51 -3.77 10.97
CA VAL A 21 5.80 -2.80 10.13
C VAL A 21 4.77 -1.98 10.90
N PHE A 22 4.66 -0.69 10.56
CA PHE A 22 3.49 0.11 10.89
C PHE A 22 2.66 0.49 9.66
N ILE A 23 1.35 0.61 9.84
CA ILE A 23 0.41 1.00 8.79
C ILE A 23 -0.44 2.18 9.27
N LEU A 24 -0.37 3.30 8.55
CA LEU A 24 -1.28 4.41 8.68
C LEU A 24 -2.43 4.26 7.67
N GLY A 25 -3.67 4.47 8.12
CA GLY A 25 -4.84 4.39 7.23
C GLY A 25 -5.33 2.98 6.95
N ALA A 26 -5.05 2.02 7.84
CA ALA A 26 -5.52 0.63 7.74
C ALA A 26 -7.06 0.47 7.65
N SER A 27 -7.82 1.48 8.08
CA SER A 27 -9.29 1.48 7.96
C SER A 27 -9.81 1.90 6.58
N GLY A 28 -8.93 2.39 5.69
CA GLY A 28 -9.27 2.76 4.32
C GLY A 28 -9.29 1.54 3.39
N GLU A 29 -9.80 1.72 2.18
CA GLU A 29 -9.92 0.62 1.21
C GLU A 29 -8.56 -0.05 0.92
N THR A 30 -7.57 0.75 0.55
CA THR A 30 -6.20 0.26 0.29
C THR A 30 -5.56 -0.30 1.55
N GLY A 31 -5.70 0.37 2.69
CA GLY A 31 -5.10 -0.08 3.94
C GLY A 31 -5.65 -1.41 4.44
N ARG A 32 -6.95 -1.68 4.22
CA ARG A 32 -7.59 -2.93 4.61
C ARG A 32 -7.11 -4.10 3.76
N VAL A 33 -6.99 -3.90 2.45
CA VAL A 33 -6.42 -4.91 1.53
C VAL A 33 -4.94 -5.14 1.84
N LEU A 34 -4.18 -4.08 2.11
CA LEU A 34 -2.77 -4.19 2.51
C LEU A 34 -2.58 -5.02 3.79
N LEU A 35 -3.35 -4.73 4.83
CA LEU A 35 -3.29 -5.49 6.08
C LEU A 35 -3.63 -6.96 5.84
N LYS A 36 -4.68 -7.24 5.06
CA LYS A 36 -5.08 -8.60 4.70
C LYS A 36 -3.96 -9.36 3.99
N GLU A 37 -3.36 -8.78 2.95
CA GLU A 37 -2.29 -9.43 2.20
C GLU A 37 -1.01 -9.62 3.04
N ILE A 38 -0.67 -8.67 3.93
CA ILE A 38 0.46 -8.82 4.86
C ILE A 38 0.28 -10.04 5.77
N LEU A 39 -0.93 -10.21 6.32
CA LEU A 39 -1.27 -11.34 7.19
C LEU A 39 -1.26 -12.66 6.41
N GLU A 40 -1.86 -12.69 5.22
CA GLU A 40 -1.90 -13.88 4.35
C GLU A 40 -0.50 -14.34 3.91
N GLN A 41 0.40 -13.39 3.63
CA GLN A 41 1.76 -13.71 3.18
C GLN A 41 2.77 -13.88 4.33
N ASN A 42 2.36 -13.57 5.57
CA ASN A 42 3.18 -13.61 6.78
C ASN A 42 4.56 -12.94 6.58
N LEU A 43 4.57 -11.71 6.05
CA LEU A 43 5.82 -11.02 5.66
C LEU A 43 6.53 -10.35 6.84
N PHE A 44 5.81 -9.97 7.89
CA PHE A 44 6.33 -9.20 9.01
C PHE A 44 6.12 -9.94 10.33
N SER A 45 7.11 -9.86 11.23
CA SER A 45 7.07 -10.48 12.56
C SER A 45 6.16 -9.73 13.54
N LYS A 46 5.99 -8.42 13.32
CA LYS A 46 5.17 -7.51 14.13
C LYS A 46 4.45 -6.53 13.22
N ILE A 47 3.14 -6.36 13.43
CA ILE A 47 2.28 -5.46 12.66
C ILE A 47 1.60 -4.49 13.61
N THR A 48 1.78 -3.18 13.39
CA THR A 48 1.17 -2.12 14.20
C THR A 48 0.31 -1.21 13.33
N LEU A 49 -0.96 -1.05 13.67
CA LEU A 49 -1.84 -0.07 13.04
C LEU A 49 -1.78 1.22 13.84
N ILE A 50 -1.48 2.34 13.18
CA ILE A 50 -1.48 3.66 13.81
C ILE A 50 -2.65 4.45 13.21
N GLY A 51 -3.55 4.94 14.04
CA GLY A 51 -4.72 5.66 13.56
C GLY A 51 -5.52 6.35 14.64
N ARG A 52 -6.53 7.11 14.22
CA ARG A 52 -7.37 7.91 15.13
C ARG A 52 -8.45 7.14 15.90
N ARG A 53 -8.59 5.84 15.63
CA ARG A 53 -9.61 4.97 16.24
C ARG A 53 -9.17 3.52 16.20
N LYS A 54 -9.60 2.76 17.20
CA LYS A 54 -9.45 1.30 17.23
C LYS A 54 -10.34 0.64 16.17
N LEU A 55 -9.82 -0.39 15.52
CA LEU A 55 -10.53 -1.24 14.58
C LEU A 55 -10.92 -2.56 15.27
N THR A 56 -12.10 -3.05 14.94
CA THR A 56 -12.60 -4.35 15.38
C THR A 56 -12.40 -5.34 14.26
N PHE A 57 -11.85 -6.51 14.59
CA PHE A 57 -11.65 -7.62 13.68
C PHE A 57 -12.26 -8.88 14.32
N ASP A 58 -13.03 -9.63 13.54
CA ASP A 58 -13.68 -10.86 14.02
C ASP A 58 -12.82 -12.12 13.74
N GLU A 59 -11.82 -11.98 12.87
CA GLU A 59 -10.95 -13.08 12.42
C GLU A 59 -9.73 -13.28 13.34
N GLU A 60 -9.42 -14.54 13.67
CA GLU A 60 -8.30 -14.93 14.56
C GLU A 60 -6.95 -14.36 14.09
N ALA A 61 -6.74 -14.29 12.77
CA ALA A 61 -5.51 -13.80 12.16
C ALA A 61 -5.14 -12.37 12.59
N TYR A 62 -6.12 -11.56 13.02
CA TYR A 62 -5.91 -10.17 13.40
C TYR A 62 -5.64 -9.98 14.90
N LYS A 63 -5.74 -11.03 15.74
CA LYS A 63 -5.55 -10.90 17.19
C LYS A 63 -4.14 -10.45 17.57
N ASN A 64 -3.15 -10.79 16.75
CA ASN A 64 -1.74 -10.43 16.97
C ASN A 64 -1.38 -9.05 16.38
N VAL A 65 -2.35 -8.31 15.85
CA VAL A 65 -2.12 -6.97 15.29
C VAL A 65 -2.19 -5.92 16.40
N ASN A 66 -1.07 -5.23 16.64
CA ASN A 66 -1.02 -4.11 17.57
C ASN A 66 -1.80 -2.91 17.01
N GLN A 67 -2.45 -2.14 17.87
CA GLN A 67 -3.19 -0.94 17.47
C GLN A 67 -2.85 0.22 18.40
N GLU A 68 -2.23 1.26 17.84
CA GLU A 68 -1.93 2.51 18.51
C GLU A 68 -2.97 3.57 18.10
N VAL A 69 -3.77 4.00 19.07
CA VAL A 69 -4.76 5.05 18.87
C VAL A 69 -4.13 6.40 19.20
N VAL A 70 -3.98 7.25 18.19
CA VAL A 70 -3.28 8.53 18.29
C VAL A 70 -4.20 9.71 17.97
N ASP A 71 -3.89 10.86 18.56
CA ASP A 71 -4.44 12.15 18.12
C ASP A 71 -3.46 12.79 17.13
N PHE A 72 -3.87 12.92 15.86
CA PHE A 72 -3.03 13.51 14.83
C PHE A 72 -2.81 15.03 15.00
N GLU A 73 -3.66 15.72 15.77
CA GLU A 73 -3.44 17.14 16.10
C GLU A 73 -2.37 17.33 17.18
N LYS A 74 -2.03 16.25 17.90
CA LYS A 74 -1.03 16.24 18.98
C LYS A 74 -0.05 15.08 18.81
N LEU A 75 0.40 14.86 17.58
CA LEU A 75 1.16 13.65 17.23
C LEU A 75 2.48 13.51 18.01
N ASP A 76 3.07 14.62 18.46
CA ASP A 76 4.28 14.63 19.29
C ASP A 76 4.10 13.86 20.61
N ASP A 77 2.91 13.90 21.21
CA ASP A 77 2.57 13.15 22.43
C ASP A 77 2.56 11.62 22.18
N TYR A 78 2.49 11.22 20.91
CA TYR A 78 2.40 9.83 20.46
C TYR A 78 3.64 9.38 19.69
N ALA A 79 4.76 10.08 19.80
CA ALA A 79 6.00 9.74 19.09
C ALA A 79 6.45 8.28 19.35
N SER A 80 6.17 7.73 20.53
CA SER A 80 6.46 6.33 20.90
C SER A 80 5.75 5.31 20.00
N ALA A 81 4.58 5.63 19.44
CA ALA A 81 3.84 4.73 18.54
C ALA A 81 4.62 4.41 17.26
N PHE A 82 5.52 5.30 16.84
CA PHE A 82 6.31 5.18 15.63
C PHE A 82 7.71 4.57 15.86
N GLN A 83 8.09 4.29 17.11
CA GLN A 83 9.42 3.79 17.43
C GLN A 83 9.55 2.28 17.21
N GLY A 84 10.74 1.86 16.75
CA GLY A 84 11.11 0.45 16.67
C GLY A 84 10.47 -0.33 15.51
N HIS A 85 9.99 0.36 14.47
CA HIS A 85 9.49 -0.27 13.25
C HIS A 85 10.52 -0.18 12.12
N ASP A 86 10.67 -1.24 11.32
CA ASP A 86 11.57 -1.26 10.16
C ASP A 86 10.94 -0.65 8.91
N VAL A 87 9.64 -0.88 8.71
CA VAL A 87 8.90 -0.49 7.50
C VAL A 87 7.64 0.30 7.87
N GLY A 88 7.30 1.31 7.09
CA GLY A 88 6.09 2.10 7.24
C GLY A 88 5.28 2.19 5.95
N PHE A 89 3.98 1.90 6.01
CA PHE A 89 3.04 2.15 4.92
C PHE A 89 2.07 3.27 5.29
N CYS A 90 1.96 4.29 4.44
CA CYS A 90 0.99 5.37 4.60
C CYS A 90 -0.11 5.29 3.53
N CYS A 91 -1.29 4.83 3.94
CA CYS A 91 -2.50 4.76 3.12
C CYS A 91 -3.54 5.82 3.52
N LEU A 92 -3.12 6.90 4.19
CA LEU A 92 -4.01 8.00 4.56
C LEU A 92 -4.46 8.76 3.32
N GLY A 93 -5.77 8.80 3.11
CA GLY A 93 -6.38 9.55 2.02
C GLY A 93 -6.61 11.01 2.40
N THR A 94 -6.02 11.92 1.64
CA THR A 94 -6.41 13.34 1.57
C THR A 94 -6.83 13.65 0.14
N THR A 95 -7.76 14.59 -0.08
CA THR A 95 -8.11 14.97 -1.45
C THR A 95 -6.94 15.76 -2.05
N ARG A 96 -6.68 15.64 -3.36
CA ARG A 96 -5.61 16.44 -4.04
C ARG A 96 -5.73 17.93 -3.75
N LYS A 97 -6.96 18.44 -3.54
CA LYS A 97 -7.22 19.83 -3.13
C LYS A 97 -6.69 20.18 -1.74
N LYS A 98 -6.67 19.23 -0.79
CA LYS A 98 -6.22 19.43 0.58
C LYS A 98 -4.73 19.13 0.78
N ALA A 99 -4.15 18.24 -0.02
CA ALA A 99 -2.75 17.81 0.14
C ALA A 99 -1.73 18.71 -0.59
N GLY A 100 -2.19 19.55 -1.52
CA GLY A 100 -1.30 20.15 -2.53
C GLY A 100 -0.80 19.08 -3.52
N ALA A 101 -0.62 19.45 -4.79
CA ALA A 101 -0.08 18.50 -5.77
C ALA A 101 1.42 18.29 -5.51
N GLY A 102 1.78 17.22 -4.79
CA GLY A 102 3.18 16.79 -4.59
C GLY A 102 3.91 17.43 -3.41
N GLU A 103 3.29 18.35 -2.68
CA GLU A 103 3.93 19.02 -1.53
C GLU A 103 4.28 18.03 -0.41
N VAL A 104 3.37 17.10 -0.11
CA VAL A 104 3.62 16.03 0.88
C VAL A 104 4.77 15.13 0.44
N GLU A 105 4.86 14.80 -0.85
CA GLU A 105 5.95 13.96 -1.37
C GLU A 105 7.31 14.65 -1.19
N ALA A 106 7.39 15.96 -1.45
CA ALA A 106 8.60 16.75 -1.26
C ALA A 106 9.01 16.82 0.22
N ARG A 107 8.06 17.09 1.13
CA ARG A 107 8.35 17.15 2.58
C ARG A 107 8.79 15.80 3.15
N VAL A 108 8.24 14.70 2.66
CA VAL A 108 8.66 13.35 3.10
C VAL A 108 10.04 13.01 2.55
N GLU A 109 10.39 13.47 1.35
CA GLU A 109 11.74 13.31 0.81
C GLU A 109 12.81 14.04 1.65
N GLU A 110 12.48 15.19 2.23
CA GLU A 110 13.37 15.93 3.16
C GLU A 110 13.67 15.15 4.46
N LEU A 111 12.84 14.17 4.84
CA LEU A 111 13.09 13.31 6.00
C LEU A 111 14.21 12.29 5.78
N GLN A 112 14.66 12.12 4.54
CA GLN A 112 15.88 11.38 4.19
C GLN A 112 15.91 9.92 4.70
N PHE A 113 14.78 9.23 4.70
CA PHE A 113 14.69 7.79 4.95
C PHE A 113 15.72 7.01 4.12
N GLU A 114 16.23 5.89 4.67
CA GLU A 114 17.16 5.00 3.97
C GLU A 114 16.58 4.54 2.62
N ARG A 115 15.27 4.27 2.61
CA ARG A 115 14.49 3.98 1.40
C ARG A 115 13.13 4.66 1.48
N TYR A 116 12.77 5.39 0.43
CA TYR A 116 11.50 6.07 0.27
C TYR A 116 10.85 5.71 -1.07
N SER A 117 9.69 5.05 -1.03
CA SER A 117 8.98 4.58 -2.24
C SER A 117 7.63 5.29 -2.38
N VAL A 118 7.40 5.94 -3.51
CA VAL A 118 6.17 6.66 -3.85
C VAL A 118 5.42 5.91 -4.93
N PHE A 119 4.15 5.59 -4.66
CA PHE A 119 3.25 4.92 -5.60
C PHE A 119 2.25 5.93 -6.14
N ARG A 120 2.22 6.13 -7.46
CA ARG A 120 1.30 7.02 -8.17
C ARG A 120 0.31 6.20 -9.01
N PRO A 121 -0.67 5.52 -8.39
CA PRO A 121 -1.67 4.78 -9.11
C PRO A 121 -2.58 5.72 -9.92
N GLY A 122 -3.21 5.16 -10.94
CA GLY A 122 -4.39 5.73 -11.57
C GLY A 122 -5.60 5.70 -10.63
N VAL A 123 -6.79 5.83 -11.19
CA VAL A 123 -8.04 5.65 -10.47
C VAL A 123 -8.09 4.25 -9.86
N LEU A 124 -8.18 4.20 -8.53
CA LEU A 124 -8.32 2.93 -7.81
C LEU A 124 -9.68 2.31 -8.17
N LEU A 125 -9.63 1.12 -8.76
CA LEU A 125 -10.80 0.28 -8.96
C LEU A 125 -11.01 -0.50 -7.67
N CYS A 126 -12.13 -0.24 -7.03
CA CYS A 126 -12.59 -0.91 -5.83
C CYS A 126 -13.95 -1.51 -6.15
N ASP A 127 -14.23 -2.72 -5.67
CA ASP A 127 -15.59 -3.27 -5.67
C ASP A 127 -16.41 -2.57 -4.59
N ARG A 128 -16.70 -1.28 -4.82
CA ARG A 128 -17.55 -0.46 -3.95
C ARG A 128 -19.02 -0.73 -4.28
N GLN A 129 -19.84 -0.90 -3.26
CA GLN A 129 -21.30 -0.76 -3.40
C GLN A 129 -21.74 0.70 -3.67
N GLU A 130 -20.91 1.70 -3.36
CA GLU A 130 -21.23 3.10 -3.65
C GLU A 130 -20.47 3.61 -4.87
N SER A 131 -21.21 3.63 -5.98
CA SER A 131 -20.82 4.29 -7.22
C SER A 131 -20.57 5.78 -6.96
N ARG A 132 -19.37 6.26 -7.26
CA ARG A 132 -19.17 7.71 -7.36
C ARG A 132 -19.94 8.19 -8.59
N PRO A 133 -20.65 9.32 -8.57
CA PRO A 133 -21.40 9.82 -9.74
C PRO A 133 -20.55 9.94 -11.02
N SER A 134 -19.23 10.15 -10.86
CA SER A 134 -18.25 10.17 -11.95
C SER A 134 -17.94 8.79 -12.55
N GLU A 135 -18.12 7.70 -11.80
CA GLU A 135 -17.86 6.32 -12.23
C GLU A 135 -18.93 5.82 -13.21
N TRP A 136 -20.18 6.25 -13.03
CA TRP A 136 -21.24 6.06 -14.04
C TRP A 136 -20.91 6.83 -15.33
N LEU A 137 -20.42 8.08 -15.20
CA LEU A 137 -20.05 8.90 -16.35
C LEU A 137 -18.88 8.30 -17.13
N VAL A 138 -17.88 7.74 -16.42
CA VAL A 138 -16.76 7.01 -17.04
C VAL A 138 -17.24 5.73 -17.71
N ARG A 139 -18.05 4.88 -17.06
CA ARG A 139 -18.57 3.65 -17.70
C ARG A 139 -19.41 3.93 -18.94
N LYS A 140 -20.19 5.02 -18.96
CA LYS A 140 -21.06 5.36 -20.09
C LYS A 140 -20.32 6.00 -21.27
N PHE A 141 -19.22 6.73 -21.02
CA PHE A 141 -18.41 7.34 -22.08
C PHE A 141 -17.21 6.49 -22.53
N PHE A 142 -16.67 5.62 -21.67
CA PHE A 142 -15.44 4.85 -21.95
C PHE A 142 -15.68 3.38 -22.30
N GLY A 143 -16.93 2.89 -22.31
CA GLY A 143 -17.27 1.51 -22.66
C GLY A 143 -16.91 1.08 -24.09
N SER A 144 -16.50 2.01 -24.96
CA SER A 144 -16.08 1.78 -26.34
C SER A 144 -14.57 1.95 -26.56
N LEU A 145 -13.77 2.13 -25.50
CA LEU A 145 -12.32 2.29 -25.64
C LEU A 145 -11.57 0.96 -25.44
N PRO A 146 -10.43 0.78 -26.13
CA PRO A 146 -9.64 -0.45 -26.02
C PRO A 146 -9.11 -0.66 -24.60
N GLU A 147 -9.00 -1.93 -24.18
CA GLU A 147 -8.58 -2.36 -22.84
C GLU A 147 -7.22 -1.77 -22.41
N SER A 148 -6.33 -1.53 -23.39
CA SER A 148 -5.03 -0.85 -23.20
C SER A 148 -5.14 0.61 -22.74
N TRP A 149 -6.24 1.30 -23.04
CA TRP A 149 -6.52 2.65 -22.52
C TRP A 149 -6.98 2.60 -21.06
N ALA A 150 -7.78 1.60 -20.65
CA ALA A 150 -8.26 1.47 -19.28
C ALA A 150 -7.13 1.22 -18.27
N HIS A 151 -6.08 0.48 -18.66
CA HIS A 151 -4.87 0.27 -17.86
C HIS A 151 -4.05 1.54 -17.64
N GLY A 152 -4.13 2.55 -18.52
CA GLY A 152 -3.43 3.82 -18.34
C GLY A 152 -4.05 4.73 -17.27
N TYR A 153 -5.35 4.58 -17.01
CA TYR A 153 -6.10 5.48 -16.12
C TYR A 153 -6.57 4.82 -14.82
N SER A 154 -6.51 3.49 -14.69
CA SER A 154 -7.05 2.78 -13.55
C SER A 154 -6.18 1.60 -13.11
N VAL A 155 -6.35 1.19 -11.86
CA VAL A 155 -5.65 0.04 -11.28
C VAL A 155 -6.46 -0.58 -10.14
N PRO A 156 -6.63 -1.91 -10.09
CA PRO A 156 -7.26 -2.58 -8.94
C PRO A 156 -6.47 -2.33 -7.66
N VAL A 157 -7.15 -2.10 -6.54
CA VAL A 157 -6.49 -1.90 -5.23
C VAL A 157 -5.56 -3.07 -4.88
N ALA A 158 -5.98 -4.31 -5.14
CA ALA A 158 -5.15 -5.49 -4.92
C ALA A 158 -3.84 -5.43 -5.71
N THR A 159 -3.87 -4.97 -6.97
CA THR A 159 -2.65 -4.81 -7.78
C THR A 159 -1.71 -3.77 -7.18
N VAL A 160 -2.23 -2.67 -6.65
CA VAL A 160 -1.42 -1.66 -5.95
C VAL A 160 -0.77 -2.25 -4.70
N VAL A 161 -1.54 -2.98 -3.88
CA VAL A 161 -1.06 -3.62 -2.67
C VAL A 161 0.05 -4.64 -2.98
N ARG A 162 -0.18 -5.52 -3.96
CA ARG A 162 0.85 -6.47 -4.41
C ARG A 162 2.11 -5.78 -4.88
N ALA A 163 1.98 -4.69 -5.64
CA ALA A 163 3.14 -3.89 -6.04
C ALA A 163 3.88 -3.31 -4.83
N MET A 164 3.17 -2.80 -3.82
CA MET A 164 3.76 -2.31 -2.58
C MET A 164 4.55 -3.40 -1.84
N LEU A 165 3.97 -4.60 -1.67
CA LEU A 165 4.62 -5.72 -0.99
C LEU A 165 5.80 -6.29 -1.78
N ASN A 166 5.64 -6.44 -3.10
CA ASN A 166 6.71 -6.91 -3.97
C ASN A 166 7.87 -5.90 -4.02
N ASN A 167 7.59 -4.60 -3.95
CA ASN A 167 8.64 -3.59 -3.82
C ASN A 167 9.37 -3.70 -2.49
N ALA A 168 8.64 -3.90 -1.39
CA ALA A 168 9.20 -3.97 -0.03
C ALA A 168 10.17 -5.14 0.14
N VAL A 169 9.84 -6.32 -0.40
CA VAL A 169 10.71 -7.51 -0.34
C VAL A 169 11.86 -7.48 -1.33
N ASN A 170 11.78 -6.65 -2.37
CA ASN A 170 12.84 -6.53 -3.36
C ASN A 170 13.96 -5.60 -2.85
N PRO A 171 15.21 -6.07 -2.73
CA PRO A 171 16.34 -5.23 -2.37
C PRO A 171 16.52 -4.11 -3.40
N SER A 172 16.68 -2.88 -2.94
CA SER A 172 16.92 -1.72 -3.80
C SER A 172 18.04 -0.89 -3.24
N GLY A 173 19.03 -0.56 -4.07
CA GLY A 173 20.08 0.40 -3.71
C GLY A 173 19.67 1.86 -3.90
N LYS A 174 18.43 2.12 -4.33
CA LYS A 174 17.92 3.48 -4.55
C LYS A 174 17.31 4.01 -3.27
N LYS A 175 17.77 5.19 -2.84
CA LYS A 175 17.18 5.93 -1.71
C LYS A 175 15.74 6.36 -1.99
N LYS A 176 15.43 6.72 -3.24
CA LYS A 176 14.09 7.11 -3.68
C LYS A 176 13.62 6.28 -4.86
N GLU A 177 12.37 5.84 -4.79
CA GLU A 177 11.69 5.08 -5.83
C GLU A 177 10.35 5.75 -6.13
N LEU A 178 10.04 5.95 -7.40
CA LEU A 178 8.77 6.49 -7.85
C LEU A 178 8.18 5.54 -8.87
N LEU A 179 7.05 4.93 -8.53
CA LEU A 179 6.35 3.94 -9.32
C LEU A 179 5.07 4.57 -9.87
N ASP A 180 5.02 4.77 -11.19
CA ASP A 180 3.82 5.20 -11.89
C ASP A 180 2.83 4.04 -12.07
N ASN A 181 1.67 4.33 -12.66
CA ASN A 181 0.62 3.33 -12.82
C ASN A 181 1.07 2.08 -13.60
N ASN A 182 1.93 2.25 -14.61
CA ASN A 182 2.43 1.13 -15.41
C ASN A 182 3.39 0.27 -14.59
N ALA A 183 4.34 0.89 -13.89
CA ALA A 183 5.26 0.20 -12.99
C ALA A 183 4.52 -0.55 -11.87
N ILE A 184 3.42 0.01 -11.37
CA ILE A 184 2.53 -0.64 -10.40
C ILE A 184 1.89 -1.90 -11.00
N HIS A 185 1.34 -1.83 -12.22
CA HIS A 185 0.78 -3.00 -12.90
C HIS A 185 1.84 -4.09 -13.11
N ASP A 186 3.03 -3.72 -13.58
CA ASP A 186 4.11 -4.66 -13.85
C ASP A 186 4.59 -5.36 -12.57
N LEU A 187 4.73 -4.61 -11.48
CA LEU A 187 5.19 -5.15 -10.21
C LEU A 187 4.10 -5.94 -9.47
N GLY A 188 2.84 -5.55 -9.61
CA GLY A 188 1.70 -6.24 -9.01
C GLY A 188 1.38 -7.60 -9.67
N LYS A 189 1.69 -7.76 -10.96
CA LYS A 189 1.49 -9.02 -11.72
C LYS A 189 2.51 -10.11 -11.40
N ALA A 190 3.63 -9.77 -10.76
CA ALA A 190 4.67 -10.75 -10.41
C ALA A 190 4.18 -11.86 -9.46
N ASP A 191 2.99 -11.71 -8.88
CA ASP A 191 2.36 -12.67 -7.95
C ASP A 191 1.32 -13.60 -8.61
N ASP A 192 0.82 -13.28 -9.82
CA ASP A 192 -0.29 -14.02 -10.45
C ASP A 192 0.11 -15.42 -10.98
N SER A 193 1.39 -15.80 -10.89
CA SER A 193 1.84 -17.18 -11.17
C SER A 193 1.61 -18.16 -10.01
N LEU A 194 1.05 -17.71 -8.88
CA LEU A 194 0.79 -18.53 -7.68
C LEU A 194 -0.69 -18.83 -7.42
N LYS A 195 -1.59 -18.51 -8.36
CA LYS A 195 -2.94 -19.09 -8.32
C LYS A 195 -2.93 -20.43 -9.08
N PRO A 196 -3.37 -21.53 -8.46
CA PRO A 196 -3.56 -22.81 -9.16
C PRO A 196 -4.63 -22.70 -10.25
#